data_AF-A0A2R6K7G4-F1
#
_entry.id   AF-A0A2R6K7G4-F1
#
_cell.length_a   1.000
_cell.length_b   1.000
_cell.length_c   1.000
_cell.angle_alpha   90.00
_cell.angle_beta   90.00
_cell.angle_gamma   90.00
#
_symmetry.space_group_name_H-M   'P 1'
#
loop_
_entity.id
_entity.type
_entity.pdbx_description
1 polymer ?
#
loop_
_entity_poly.entity_id
_entity_poly.type
_entity_poly.pdbx_seq_one_letter_code
_entity_poly.pdbx_strand_id
1 'polypeptide(L)'
;ETMLEVDPDSILLRGHETKGRGEFEDTVLAFMKDHDTASQLTAVRNDMVFRGGPIYSGPLHHLFLVERYATAYFPETFEGELFDRDELAGIVTG
;
A
#
# COMPACT_ATOMS: atom_id res chain seq x y z
N GLU A 1 11.67 19.14 -2.45
CA GLU A 1 12.87 19.06 -3.32
C GLU A 1 13.53 17.69 -3.24
N THR A 2 13.91 17.19 -2.07
CA THR A 2 14.59 15.87 -1.93
C THR A 2 13.84 14.67 -2.53
N MET A 3 12.49 14.63 -2.46
CA MET A 3 11.72 13.53 -3.07
C MET A 3 11.80 13.50 -4.61
N LEU A 4 11.89 14.67 -5.26
CA LEU A 4 12.06 14.73 -6.72
C LEU A 4 13.48 14.34 -7.14
N GLU A 5 14.47 14.58 -6.28
CA GLU A 5 15.85 14.17 -6.54
C GLU A 5 16.03 12.66 -6.36
N VAL A 6 15.34 12.05 -5.40
CA VAL A 6 15.36 10.60 -5.18
C VAL A 6 14.50 9.86 -6.21
N ASP A 7 13.34 10.42 -6.56
CA ASP A 7 12.35 9.87 -7.50
C ASP A 7 12.11 8.35 -7.37
N PRO A 8 11.50 7.89 -6.25
CA PRO A 8 11.36 6.45 -6.00
C PRO A 8 10.39 5.78 -6.98
N ASP A 9 10.63 4.49 -7.25
CA ASP A 9 9.74 3.65 -8.07
C ASP A 9 8.39 3.39 -7.39
N SER A 10 8.32 3.50 -6.07
CA SER A 10 7.09 3.34 -5.31
C SER A 10 7.10 4.13 -4.00
N ILE A 11 5.91 4.51 -3.53
CA ILE A 11 5.71 5.28 -2.30
C ILE A 11 4.71 4.56 -1.40
N LEU A 12 5.08 4.39 -0.13
CA LEU A 12 4.22 3.82 0.90
C LEU A 12 3.79 4.91 1.88
N LEU A 13 2.54 5.34 1.79
CA LEU A 13 1.98 6.40 2.62
C LEU A 13 1.35 5.85 3.90
N ARG A 14 1.91 6.26 5.03
CA ARG A 14 1.39 5.99 6.37
C ARG A 14 0.13 6.82 6.67
N GLY A 15 -0.75 6.34 7.56
CA GLY A 15 -1.86 7.15 8.11
C GLY A 15 -3.17 7.00 7.33
N HIS A 16 -3.26 6.00 6.47
CA HIS A 16 -4.44 5.70 5.67
C HIS A 16 -4.97 4.29 5.93
N GLU A 17 -4.78 3.79 7.15
CA GLU A 17 -5.17 2.45 7.59
C GLU A 17 -6.70 2.29 7.62
N THR A 18 -7.43 3.38 7.82
CA THR A 18 -8.91 3.40 7.81
C THR A 18 -9.51 3.44 6.42
N LYS A 19 -8.70 3.69 5.38
CA LYS A 19 -9.18 3.75 3.99
C LYS A 19 -9.12 2.40 3.31
N GLY A 20 -10.17 2.10 2.55
CA GLY A 20 -10.12 1.03 1.55
C GLY A 20 -9.12 1.34 0.43
N ARG A 21 -8.86 0.37 -0.47
CA ARG A 21 -7.99 0.60 -1.63
C ARG A 21 -8.55 1.69 -2.54
N GLY A 22 -9.79 1.52 -3.02
CA GLY A 22 -10.44 2.50 -3.90
C GLY A 22 -10.55 3.88 -3.26
N GLU A 23 -10.98 3.96 -1.99
CA GLU A 23 -11.06 5.26 -1.29
C GLU A 23 -9.69 5.96 -1.21
N PHE A 24 -8.61 5.21 -1.01
CA PHE A 24 -7.26 5.79 -0.99
C PHE A 24 -6.83 6.27 -2.38
N GLU A 25 -7.11 5.50 -3.42
CA GLU A 25 -6.82 5.86 -4.82
C GLU A 25 -7.59 7.11 -5.24
N ASP A 26 -8.89 7.17 -4.93
CA ASP A 26 -9.81 8.26 -5.30
C ASP A 26 -9.57 9.55 -4.50
N THR A 27 -8.84 9.49 -3.38
CA THR A 27 -8.58 10.66 -2.53
C THR A 27 -7.12 11.08 -2.54
N VAL A 28 -6.24 10.20 -2.05
CA VAL A 28 -4.83 10.53 -1.81
C VAL A 28 -4.05 10.49 -3.12
N LEU A 29 -4.16 9.39 -3.87
CA LEU A 29 -3.46 9.25 -5.14
C LEU A 29 -4.01 10.23 -6.18
N ALA A 30 -5.33 10.40 -6.27
CA ALA A 30 -5.95 11.42 -7.11
C ALA A 30 -5.38 12.83 -6.80
N PHE A 31 -5.32 13.22 -5.53
CA PHE A 31 -4.71 14.49 -5.13
C PHE A 31 -3.23 14.59 -5.54
N MET A 32 -2.45 13.53 -5.38
CA MET A 32 -1.04 13.51 -5.79
C MET A 32 -0.87 13.66 -7.31
N LYS A 33 -1.77 13.06 -8.09
CA LYS A 33 -1.77 13.17 -9.56
C LYS A 33 -2.12 14.59 -10.04
N ASP A 34 -2.96 15.31 -9.28
CA ASP A 34 -3.34 16.70 -9.60
C ASP A 34 -2.34 17.74 -9.07
N HIS A 35 -1.38 17.34 -8.23
CA HIS A 35 -0.43 18.27 -7.60
C HIS A 35 0.80 18.52 -8.49
N ASP A 36 1.16 19.79 -8.69
CA ASP A 36 2.23 20.24 -9.59
C ASP A 36 3.56 19.51 -9.40
N THR A 37 3.95 19.25 -8.16
CA THR A 37 5.22 18.58 -7.81
C THR A 37 5.09 17.06 -7.71
N ALA A 38 3.98 16.55 -7.16
CA ALA A 38 3.89 15.13 -6.83
C ALA A 38 3.59 14.29 -8.08
N SER A 39 2.82 14.85 -9.02
CA SER A 39 2.52 14.26 -10.33
C SER A 39 3.77 13.97 -11.18
N GLN A 40 4.89 14.62 -10.87
CA GLN A 40 6.17 14.40 -11.57
C GLN A 40 6.89 13.14 -11.10
N LEU A 41 6.55 12.62 -9.91
CA LEU A 41 7.20 11.45 -9.34
C LEU A 41 6.85 10.18 -10.12
N THR A 42 7.84 9.35 -10.40
CA THR A 42 7.70 8.08 -11.12
C THR A 42 6.70 7.16 -10.44
N ALA A 43 6.75 7.04 -9.11
CA ALA A 43 5.73 6.30 -8.35
C ALA A 43 4.29 6.76 -8.61
N VAL A 44 4.04 8.07 -8.71
CA VAL A 44 2.69 8.63 -8.91
C VAL A 44 2.20 8.38 -10.33
N ARG A 45 3.08 8.54 -11.33
CA ARG A 45 2.75 8.29 -12.74
C ARG A 45 2.42 6.83 -13.02
N ASN A 46 3.07 5.92 -12.30
CA ASN A 46 2.91 4.48 -12.49
C ASN A 46 1.87 3.85 -11.55
N ASP A 47 1.08 4.65 -10.83
CA ASP A 47 0.11 4.15 -9.84
C ASP A 47 0.74 3.31 -8.71
N MET A 48 2.05 3.48 -8.47
CA MET A 48 2.84 2.77 -7.46
C MET A 48 2.85 3.51 -6.12
N VAL A 49 1.69 4.00 -5.69
CA VAL A 49 1.50 4.65 -4.39
C VAL A 49 0.53 3.84 -3.55
N PHE A 50 0.98 3.37 -2.39
CA PHE A 50 0.25 2.40 -1.59
C PHE A 50 0.02 2.89 -0.16
N ARG A 51 -0.99 2.31 0.48
CA ARG A 51 -1.18 2.42 1.93
C ARG A 51 -0.07 1.66 2.64
N GLY A 52 0.83 2.39 3.30
CA GLY A 52 2.08 1.92 3.92
C GLY A 52 1.94 1.11 5.21
N GLY A 53 0.78 1.16 5.85
CA GLY A 53 0.52 0.47 7.13
C GLY A 53 0.93 1.29 8.37
N PRO A 54 0.62 0.77 9.57
CA PRO A 54 0.82 1.47 10.84
C PRO A 54 2.31 1.61 11.20
N ILE A 55 2.63 2.60 12.03
CA ILE A 55 3.99 2.85 12.55
C ILE A 55 4.58 1.59 13.21
N TYR A 56 3.76 0.93 14.02
CA TYR A 56 4.16 -0.26 14.77
C TYR A 56 3.46 -1.47 14.18
N SER A 57 4.17 -2.19 13.32
CA SER A 57 3.67 -3.40 12.66
C SER A 57 4.02 -4.63 13.49
N GLY A 58 3.01 -5.17 14.18
CA GLY A 58 3.08 -6.49 14.80
C GLY A 58 2.90 -7.65 13.80
N PRO A 59 2.99 -8.91 14.27
CA PRO A 59 2.90 -10.10 13.40
C PRO A 59 1.61 -10.18 12.57
N LEU A 60 0.47 -9.78 13.16
CA LEU A 60 -0.80 -9.73 12.43
C LEU A 60 -0.72 -8.73 11.28
N HIS A 61 -0.29 -7.49 11.53
CA HIS A 61 -0.13 -6.49 10.47
C HIS A 61 0.79 -6.97 9.35
N HIS A 62 1.87 -7.68 9.69
CA HIS A 62 2.83 -8.18 8.71
C HIS A 62 2.16 -9.06 7.64
N LEU A 63 1.31 -10.01 8.03
CA LEU A 63 0.62 -10.90 7.09
C LEU A 63 -0.20 -10.12 6.04
N PHE A 64 -1.02 -9.18 6.49
CA PHE A 64 -1.86 -8.37 5.60
C PHE A 64 -1.06 -7.35 4.77
N LEU A 65 0.04 -6.81 5.32
CA LEU A 65 0.89 -5.88 4.58
C LEU A 65 1.69 -6.59 3.48
N VAL A 66 2.24 -7.77 3.78
CA VAL A 66 2.94 -8.60 2.78
C VAL A 66 1.98 -8.98 1.66
N GLU A 67 0.77 -9.46 1.98
CA GLU A 67 -0.23 -9.78 0.97
C GLU A 67 -0.58 -8.58 0.09
N ARG A 68 -0.81 -7.41 0.70
CA ARG A 68 -1.09 -6.17 -0.02
C ARG A 68 0.03 -5.81 -0.99
N TYR A 69 1.29 -5.86 -0.56
CA TYR A 69 2.40 -5.45 -1.40
C TYR A 69 2.72 -6.50 -2.46
N ALA A 70 2.65 -7.78 -2.12
CA ALA A 70 2.86 -8.86 -3.09
C ALA A 70 1.86 -8.75 -4.26
N THR A 71 0.58 -8.59 -3.96
CA THR A 71 -0.48 -8.43 -4.97
C THR A 71 -0.40 -7.10 -5.71
N ALA A 72 0.09 -6.02 -5.08
CA ALA A 72 0.25 -4.73 -5.73
C ALA A 72 1.47 -4.66 -6.67
N TYR A 73 2.63 -5.19 -6.24
CA TYR A 73 3.87 -5.16 -7.02
C TYR A 73 3.93 -6.25 -8.09
N PHE A 74 3.34 -7.41 -7.84
CA PHE A 74 3.44 -8.56 -8.73
C PHE A 74 2.07 -9.21 -8.95
N PRO A 75 1.08 -8.47 -9.51
CA PRO A 75 -0.27 -8.97 -9.70
C PRO A 75 -0.34 -10.21 -10.61
N GLU A 76 0.62 -10.37 -11.53
CA GLU A 76 0.74 -11.54 -12.41
C GLU A 76 1.26 -12.80 -11.69
N THR A 77 1.85 -12.63 -10.49
CA THR A 77 2.46 -13.71 -9.71
C THR A 77 1.65 -14.02 -8.46
N PHE A 78 1.11 -13.00 -7.80
CA PHE A 78 0.36 -13.11 -6.55
C PHE A 78 -1.03 -12.51 -6.71
N GLU A 79 -2.04 -13.33 -6.47
CA GLU A 79 -3.45 -12.95 -6.50
C GLU A 79 -4.23 -13.71 -5.42
N GLY A 80 -5.43 -13.23 -5.10
CA GLY A 80 -6.31 -13.88 -4.15
C GLY A 80 -5.83 -13.78 -2.69
N GLU A 81 -6.12 -14.83 -1.93
CA GLU A 81 -5.76 -14.95 -0.51
C GLU A 81 -4.42 -15.68 -0.36
N LEU A 82 -3.43 -15.01 0.25
CA LEU A 82 -2.06 -15.52 0.38
C LEU A 82 -1.77 -16.17 1.74
N PHE A 83 -2.72 -16.13 2.66
CA PHE A 83 -2.66 -16.83 3.95
C PHE A 83 -4.06 -17.19 4.43
N ASP A 84 -4.19 -18.31 5.14
CA ASP A 84 -5.47 -18.80 5.65
C ASP A 84 -6.00 -17.89 6.76
N ARG A 85 -7.11 -17.18 6.47
CA ARG A 85 -7.73 -16.27 7.42
C ARG A 85 -8.48 -16.99 8.53
N ASP A 86 -9.01 -18.17 8.27
CA ASP A 86 -9.75 -18.96 9.25
C ASP A 86 -8.79 -19.60 10.25
N GLU A 87 -7.64 -20.12 9.78
CA GLU A 87 -6.56 -20.59 10.64
C GLU A 87 -6.05 -19.45 11.53
N LEU A 88 -5.78 -18.28 10.95
CA LEU A 88 -5.34 -17.12 11.72
C LEU A 88 -6.38 -16.69 12.75
N ALA A 89 -7.66 -16.67 12.38
CA ALA A 89 -8.74 -16.34 13.29
C ALA A 89 -8.78 -17.32 14.47
N GLY A 90 -8.68 -18.63 14.20
CA GLY A 90 -8.62 -19.66 15.25
C GLY A 90 -7.42 -19.48 16.19
N ILE A 91 -6.24 -19.14 15.66
CA ILE A 91 -5.05 -18.85 16.50
C ILE A 91 -5.31 -17.63 17.40
N VAL A 92 -5.99 -16.60 16.89
CA VAL A 92 -6.27 -15.36 17.63
C VAL A 92 -7.36 -15.57 18.70
N THR A 93 -8.39 -16.37 18.41
CA THR A 93 -9.53 -16.56 19.33
C THR A 93 -9.36 -17.70 20.31
N GLY A 94 -8.45 -18.65 20.04
CA GLY A 94 -8.36 -19.94 20.75
C GLY A 94 -9.50 -20.88 20.38
#